data_AF-A0A369T1I4-F1
#
_entry.id   AF-A0A369T1I4-F1
#
_cell.length_a   1.000
_cell.length_b   1.000
_cell.length_c   1.000
_cell.angle_alpha   90.00
_cell.angle_beta   90.00
_cell.angle_gamma   90.00
#
_symmetry.space_group_name_H-M   'P 1'
#
loop_
_entity.id
_entity.type
_entity.pdbx_description
1 polymer ?
#
loop_
_entity_poly.entity_id
_entity_poly.type
_entity_poly.pdbx_seq_one_letter_code
_entity_poly.pdbx_strand_id
1 'polypeptide(L)'
;NRKIAIKRIKYLYKKSLEVFDKDPDLSRRYIKILLEIKRKANIKLIRELRNKFCKKCYTVWIPGKTLSIRVRRGKVIYKCLNCGYVKRFKIR
;
A
#
# COMPACT_ATOMS: atom_id res chain seq x y z
N ASN A 1 9.81 15.89 -14.70
CA ASN A 1 10.21 14.86 -13.70
C ASN A 1 9.07 14.26 -12.86
N ARG A 2 8.19 15.06 -12.22
CA ARG A 2 7.10 14.55 -11.35
C ARG A 2 6.10 13.59 -12.03
N LYS A 3 5.68 13.88 -13.27
CA LYS A 3 4.74 13.02 -14.03
C LYS A 3 5.31 11.61 -14.26
N ILE A 4 6.60 11.50 -14.58
CA ILE A 4 7.29 10.21 -14.81
C ILE A 4 7.39 9.41 -13.51
N ALA A 5 7.73 10.07 -12.39
CA ALA A 5 7.76 9.44 -11.09
C ALA A 5 6.38 8.86 -10.69
N ILE A 6 5.30 9.61 -10.95
CA ILE A 6 3.92 9.16 -10.73
C ILE A 6 3.60 7.91 -11.58
N LYS A 7 3.95 7.92 -12.87
CA LYS A 7 3.77 6.75 -13.75
C LYS A 7 4.52 5.53 -13.23
N ARG A 8 5.80 5.69 -12.84
CA ARG A 8 6.62 4.60 -12.27
C ARG A 8 6.03 4.06 -10.96
N ILE A 9 5.56 4.93 -10.08
CA ILE A 9 4.90 4.54 -8.82
C ILE A 9 3.65 3.70 -9.10
N LYS A 10 2.79 4.12 -10.03
CA LYS A 10 1.59 3.35 -10.40
C LYS A 10 1.96 1.98 -11.00
N TYR A 11 2.97 1.94 -11.86
CA TYR A 11 3.46 0.70 -12.46
C TYR A 11 4.01 -0.29 -11.42
N LEU A 12 4.88 0.17 -10.52
CA LEU A 12 5.45 -0.66 -9.44
C LEU A 12 4.37 -1.19 -8.50
N TYR A 13 3.37 -0.37 -8.19
CA TYR A 13 2.24 -0.83 -7.41
C TYR A 13 1.45 -1.93 -8.13
N LYS A 14 1.16 -1.77 -9.43
CA LYS A 14 0.48 -2.81 -10.22
C LYS A 14 1.28 -4.12 -10.23
N LYS A 15 2.59 -4.04 -10.49
CA LYS A 15 3.49 -5.20 -10.44
C LYS A 15 3.53 -5.88 -9.07
N SER A 16 3.48 -5.10 -7.99
CA SER A 16 3.41 -5.66 -6.64
C SER A 16 2.14 -6.47 -6.38
N LEU A 17 1.01 -6.14 -7.01
CA LEU A 17 -0.21 -6.93 -6.92
C LEU A 17 -0.13 -8.22 -7.75
N GLU A 18 0.37 -8.13 -8.98
CA GLU A 18 0.51 -9.28 -9.90
C GLU A 18 1.42 -10.38 -9.32
N VAL A 19 2.49 -9.96 -8.64
CA VAL A 19 3.50 -10.88 -8.10
C VAL A 19 3.14 -11.39 -6.70
N PHE A 20 2.22 -10.74 -5.98
CA PHE A 20 1.96 -11.05 -4.57
C PHE A 20 1.63 -12.53 -4.30
N ASP A 21 0.80 -13.15 -5.13
CA ASP A 21 0.39 -14.55 -4.95
C ASP A 21 1.52 -15.55 -5.28
N LYS A 22 2.53 -15.13 -6.06
CA LYS A 22 3.69 -15.97 -6.44
C LYS A 22 4.87 -15.75 -5.49
N ASP A 23 5.17 -14.49 -5.19
CA ASP A 23 6.29 -14.08 -4.33
C ASP A 23 5.89 -12.84 -3.49
N PRO A 24 5.42 -13.07 -2.26
CA PRO A 24 5.05 -11.99 -1.34
C PRO A 24 6.22 -11.07 -0.96
N ASP A 25 7.46 -11.55 -0.97
CA ASP A 25 8.62 -10.75 -0.57
C ASP A 25 9.10 -9.85 -1.70
N LEU A 26 9.06 -10.32 -2.95
CA LEU A 26 9.26 -9.49 -4.13
C LEU A 26 8.18 -8.41 -4.24
N SER A 27 6.92 -8.75 -3.93
CA SER A 27 5.83 -7.77 -3.83
C SER A 27 6.15 -6.65 -2.83
N ARG A 28 6.61 -6.99 -1.62
CA ARG A 28 7.04 -6.00 -0.61
C ARG A 28 8.22 -5.18 -1.10
N ARG A 29 9.17 -5.78 -1.82
CA ARG A 29 10.33 -5.08 -2.41
C ARG A 29 9.89 -4.01 -3.42
N TYR A 30 8.91 -4.29 -4.28
CA TYR A 30 8.37 -3.28 -5.20
C TYR A 30 7.75 -2.09 -4.46
N ILE A 31 7.06 -2.32 -3.34
CA ILE A 31 6.52 -1.24 -2.50
C ILE A 31 7.64 -0.40 -1.86
N LYS A 32 8.75 -1.03 -1.43
CA LYS A 32 9.92 -0.30 -0.93
C LYS A 32 10.52 0.61 -2.01
N ILE A 33 10.76 0.08 -3.22
CA ILE A 33 11.30 0.85 -4.36
C ILE A 33 10.36 2.01 -4.71
N LEU A 34 9.05 1.76 -4.71
CA LEU A 34 8.04 2.80 -4.93
C LEU A 34 8.17 3.95 -3.91
N LEU A 35 8.36 3.63 -2.63
CA LEU A 35 8.54 4.62 -1.57
C LEU A 35 9.85 5.40 -1.70
N GLU A 36 10.92 4.74 -2.14
CA GLU A 36 12.21 5.39 -2.44
C GLU A 36 12.08 6.37 -3.60
N ILE A 37 11.43 5.98 -4.70
CA ILE A 37 11.16 6.88 -5.83
C ILE A 37 10.34 8.08 -5.37
N LYS A 38 9.31 7.84 -4.55
CA LYS A 38 8.47 8.89 -3.95
C LYS A 38 9.31 9.87 -3.12
N ARG A 39 10.27 9.37 -2.33
CA ARG A 39 11.17 10.19 -1.50
C ARG A 39 12.15 10.98 -2.38
N LYS A 40 12.85 10.32 -3.30
CA LYS A 40 13.83 10.93 -4.22
C LYS A 40 13.20 12.02 -5.09
N ALA A 41 11.98 11.80 -5.59
CA ALA A 41 11.28 12.79 -6.38
C ALA A 41 10.59 13.89 -5.55
N ASN A 42 10.67 13.83 -4.22
CA ASN A 42 10.02 14.76 -3.27
C ASN A 42 8.52 15.00 -3.57
N ILE A 43 7.77 13.92 -3.85
CA ILE A 43 6.34 14.02 -4.21
C ILE A 43 5.45 13.49 -3.11
N LYS A 44 4.26 14.10 -2.94
CA LYS A 44 3.21 13.53 -2.10
C LYS A 44 2.74 12.20 -2.72
N LEU A 45 2.50 11.20 -1.87
CA LEU A 45 1.92 9.93 -2.31
C LEU A 45 0.53 10.18 -2.89
N ILE A 46 0.27 9.63 -4.07
CA ILE A 46 -1.00 9.76 -4.80
C ILE A 46 -2.14 9.25 -3.90
N ARG A 47 -3.27 9.96 -3.88
CA ARG A 47 -4.41 9.66 -2.99
C ARG A 47 -4.86 8.20 -3.13
N GLU A 48 -4.92 7.69 -4.35
CA GLU A 48 -5.27 6.30 -4.70
C GLU A 48 -4.42 5.25 -3.96
N LEU A 49 -3.11 5.52 -3.74
CA LEU A 49 -2.16 4.58 -3.14
C LEU A 49 -1.98 4.77 -1.63
N ARG A 50 -2.56 5.82 -1.04
CA ARG A 50 -2.38 6.16 0.37
C ARG A 50 -2.87 5.07 1.33
N ASN A 51 -3.85 4.28 0.88
CA ASN A 51 -4.51 3.23 1.65
C ASN A 51 -4.48 1.89 0.90
N LYS A 52 -3.35 1.56 0.27
CA LYS A 52 -3.24 0.36 -0.57
C LYS A 52 -2.16 -0.63 -0.12
N PHE A 53 -1.39 -0.30 0.91
CA PHE A 53 -0.37 -1.18 1.47
C PHE A 53 -0.15 -0.85 2.95
N CYS A 54 0.43 -1.82 3.65
CA CYS A 54 0.81 -1.67 5.04
C CYS A 54 2.05 -0.78 5.17
N LYS A 55 1.97 0.27 5.99
CA LYS A 55 3.13 1.15 6.22
C LYS A 55 4.25 0.52 7.04
N LYS A 56 3.97 -0.58 7.76
CA LYS A 56 4.94 -1.27 8.62
C LYS A 56 5.73 -2.32 7.85
N CYS A 57 5.04 -3.32 7.27
CA CYS A 57 5.67 -4.44 6.58
C CYS A 57 5.67 -4.33 5.04
N TYR A 58 5.15 -3.24 4.48
CA TYR A 58 5.07 -2.99 3.04
C TYR A 58 4.24 -3.99 2.23
N THR A 59 3.48 -4.87 2.89
CA THR A 59 2.57 -5.79 2.22
C THR A 59 1.43 -5.03 1.56
N VAL A 60 1.12 -5.35 0.30
CA VAL A 60 -0.04 -4.84 -0.41
C VAL A 60 -1.32 -5.21 0.32
N TRP A 61 -2.32 -4.31 0.33
CA TRP A 61 -3.61 -4.56 0.94
C TRP A 61 -4.58 -5.13 -0.07
N ILE A 62 -4.90 -6.41 0.13
CA ILE A 62 -5.89 -7.17 -0.62
C ILE A 62 -6.96 -7.56 0.41
N PRO A 63 -8.18 -7.01 0.31
CA PRO A 63 -9.28 -7.39 1.19
C PRO A 63 -9.49 -8.91 1.20
N GLY A 64 -9.62 -9.50 2.38
CA GLY A 64 -9.80 -10.95 2.55
C GLY A 64 -8.51 -11.77 2.53
N LYS A 65 -7.44 -11.32 1.86
CA LYS A 65 -6.13 -12.02 1.88
C LYS A 65 -5.16 -11.44 2.91
N THR A 66 -4.83 -10.15 2.79
CA THR A 66 -3.80 -9.49 3.62
C THR A 66 -4.36 -8.37 4.49
N LEU A 67 -5.60 -7.96 4.23
CA LEU A 67 -6.30 -6.89 4.92
C LEU A 67 -7.64 -7.38 5.45
N SER A 68 -7.85 -7.22 6.75
CA SER A 68 -9.17 -7.28 7.37
C SER A 68 -9.71 -5.86 7.55
N ILE A 69 -10.91 -5.63 7.03
CA ILE A 69 -11.62 -4.36 7.14
C ILE A 69 -12.77 -4.56 8.12
N ARG A 70 -12.86 -3.69 9.13
CA ARG A 70 -14.00 -3.63 10.04
C ARG A 70 -14.52 -2.21 10.12
N VAL A 71 -15.84 -2.05 10.15
CA VAL A 71 -16.50 -0.76 10.38
C VAL A 71 -17.18 -0.81 11.74
N ARG A 72 -16.84 0.12 12.64
CA ARG A 72 -17.46 0.21 13.97
C ARG A 72 -17.56 1.66 14.41
N ARG A 73 -18.74 2.09 14.89
CA ARG A 73 -19.00 3.45 15.42
C ARG A 73 -18.47 4.56 14.50
N GLY A 74 -18.80 4.51 13.20
CA GLY A 74 -18.37 5.50 12.19
C GLY A 74 -16.87 5.50 11.87
N LYS A 75 -16.11 4.48 12.29
CA LYS A 75 -14.67 4.34 12.02
C LYS A 75 -14.42 3.09 11.19
N VAL A 76 -13.56 3.23 10.19
CA VAL A 76 -12.98 2.13 9.42
C VAL A 76 -11.68 1.72 10.08
N ILE A 77 -11.57 0.43 10.36
CA ILE A 77 -10.41 -0.21 10.97
C ILE A 77 -9.83 -1.18 9.94
N TYR A 78 -8.63 -0.89 9.49
CA TYR A 78 -7.84 -1.72 8.60
C TYR A 78 -6.79 -2.46 9.42
N LYS A 79 -6.87 -3.78 9.49
CA LYS A 79 -5.88 -4.63 10.16
C LYS A 79 -5.10 -5.41 9.11
N CYS A 80 -3.78 -5.24 9.10
CA CYS A 80 -2.89 -6.05 8.30
C CYS A 80 -2.81 -7.45 8.90
N LEU A 81 -3.18 -8.47 8.12
CA LEU A 81 -3.13 -9.87 8.53
C LEU A 81 -1.69 -10.42 8.54
N ASN A 82 -0.76 -9.76 7.84
CA ASN A 82 0.63 -10.18 7.78
C ASN A 82 1.49 -9.73 9.00
N CYS A 83 1.29 -8.52 9.53
CA CYS A 83 2.12 -7.99 10.63
C CYS A 83 1.32 -7.45 11.83
N GLY A 84 -0.01 -7.54 11.78
CA GLY A 84 -0.89 -7.04 12.84
C GLY A 84 -1.07 -5.52 12.89
N TYR A 85 -0.41 -4.73 12.02
CA TYR A 85 -0.57 -3.27 12.01
C TYR A 85 -2.03 -2.85 11.81
N VAL A 86 -2.52 -1.97 12.68
CA VAL A 86 -3.90 -1.45 12.64
C VAL A 86 -3.90 0.02 12.26
N LYS A 87 -4.65 0.37 11.22
CA LYS A 87 -4.94 1.74 10.83
C LYS A 87 -6.41 2.04 11.07
N ARG A 88 -6.70 3.17 11.70
CA ARG A 88 -8.07 3.64 11.98
C ARG A 88 -8.29 4.99 11.32
N PHE A 89 -9.44 5.19 10.68
CA PHE A 89 -9.85 6.48 10.15
C PHE A 89 -11.36 6.62 10.21
N LYS A 90 -11.86 7.85 10.40
CA LYS A 90 -13.30 8.13 10.41
C LYS A 90 -13.85 8.07 8.98
N ILE A 91 -15.06 7.54 8.85
CA ILE A 91 -15.89 7.80 7.66
C ILE A 91 -16.33 9.25 7.82
N ARG A 92 -15.98 10.10 6.85
CA ARG A 92 -16.39 11.50 6.82
C ARG A 92 -17.65 11.61 5.96
#